data_AF-A0A1Q9T7L8-F1
#
_entry.id   AF-A0A1Q9T7L8-F1
#
_cell.length_a   1.000
_cell.length_b   1.000
_cell.length_c   1.000
_cell.angle_alpha   90.00
_cell.angle_beta   90.00
_cell.angle_gamma   90.00
#
_symmetry.space_group_name_H-M   'P 1'
#
loop_
_entity.id
_entity.type
_entity.pdbx_description
1 polymer ?
#
loop_
_entity_poly.entity_id
_entity_poly.type
_entity_poly.pdbx_seq_one_letter_code
_entity_poly.pdbx_strand_id
1 'polypeptide(L)'
;MSSLRPLNTLDEARVEAVQRARTRWRHEVAELGGANSLLWHRTSLTGTFDLNLAHPGGVAKLLSGRPTPLSDLVREQVAFADAARRLGGIRDKVTEMRREHGLETSFLAIGLATWTLHRVPVPPRAPVLLRACTITPTDAAHSDFVLELHEDVVFNPVLEHYLRSEAHLQPDPALLAGLSAQSHGFDPRLTYRALEDICIEMSGFAIGPQMVISTFPWAKLPLVTSYTGDPEPLAAHDVVAALAGADVRLTPSVQDPDRAEDAARELGALDADASQRAVIDEVSHGGDLVLDTPSGTGATQTIANVVVGALSEGRTVMVCSEDRSALQALRRRLDHVGLGDLCLHLAEDPASMRDTLAAVRHNLDRLPAEDEPDLGPDPLPARADALSVLRREQEVLHQEHGPWGLSLASTEDDLSALATAEHPPASRVRLPLDVLRTLTEEELSAVTDA
;
A
#
# COMPACT_ATOMS: atom_id res chain seq x y z
N MET A 1 0.78 51.10 8.38
CA MET A 1 1.41 50.27 9.42
C MET A 1 0.92 48.85 9.25
N SER A 2 1.57 48.14 8.34
CA SER A 2 1.36 46.73 8.04
C SER A 2 1.80 45.89 9.24
N SER A 3 0.91 45.12 9.86
CA SER A 3 1.30 44.08 10.80
C SER A 3 1.43 42.77 10.03
N LEU A 4 2.63 42.53 9.52
CA LEU A 4 3.08 41.20 9.14
C LEU A 4 3.01 40.31 10.39
N ARG A 5 2.04 39.39 10.44
CA ARG A 5 2.13 38.21 11.32
C ARG A 5 3.36 37.41 10.88
N PRO A 6 4.22 36.96 11.82
CA PRO A 6 5.33 36.09 11.45
C PRO A 6 4.79 34.78 10.87
N LEU A 7 5.41 34.29 9.79
CA LEU A 7 5.25 32.92 9.33
C LEU A 7 5.81 31.94 10.39
N ASN A 8 5.09 30.84 10.61
CA ASN A 8 5.50 29.62 11.33
C ASN A 8 5.64 29.66 12.87
N THR A 9 4.57 30.00 13.56
CA THR A 9 4.24 29.26 14.80
C THR A 9 2.95 28.51 14.54
N LEU A 10 3.02 27.18 14.50
CA LEU A 10 1.84 26.33 14.42
C LEU A 10 0.92 26.67 15.59
N ASP A 11 -0.39 26.70 15.35
CA ASP A 11 -1.38 26.92 16.40
C ASP A 11 -1.20 25.88 17.53
N GLU A 12 -1.10 26.33 18.77
CA GLU A 12 -0.93 25.44 19.93
C GLU A 12 -2.07 24.41 20.01
N ALA A 13 -3.31 24.81 19.69
CA ALA A 13 -4.45 23.92 19.68
C ALA A 13 -4.29 22.78 18.66
N ARG A 14 -3.67 23.08 17.52
CA ARG A 14 -3.37 22.12 16.45
C ARG A 14 -2.28 21.14 16.88
N VAL A 15 -1.19 21.64 17.47
CA VAL A 15 -0.11 20.79 17.98
C VAL A 15 -0.63 19.87 19.10
N GLU A 16 -1.48 20.39 19.98
CA GLU A 16 -2.07 19.61 21.07
C GLU A 16 -3.01 18.51 20.55
N ALA A 17 -3.84 18.81 19.54
CA ALA A 17 -4.70 17.82 18.89
C ALA A 17 -3.88 16.67 18.29
N VAL A 18 -2.81 17.00 17.56
CA VAL A 18 -1.89 16.01 16.99
C VAL A 18 -1.21 15.20 18.09
N GLN A 19 -0.74 15.81 19.17
CA GLN A 19 -0.11 15.08 20.27
C GLN A 19 -1.06 14.07 20.96
N ARG A 20 -2.33 14.45 21.15
CA ARG A 20 -3.37 13.54 21.67
C ARG A 20 -3.61 12.38 20.70
N ALA A 21 -3.80 12.68 19.42
CA ALA A 21 -4.01 11.67 18.38
C ALA A 21 -2.81 10.71 18.26
N ARG A 22 -1.58 11.25 18.31
CA ARG A 22 -0.33 10.49 18.25
C ARG A 22 -0.21 9.46 19.36
N THR A 23 -0.63 9.81 20.58
CA THR A 23 -0.63 8.88 21.72
C THR A 23 -1.58 7.70 21.47
N ARG A 24 -2.78 7.99 20.93
CA ARG A 24 -3.77 6.97 20.55
C ARG A 24 -3.26 6.09 19.39
N TRP A 25 -2.81 6.69 18.28
CA TRP A 25 -2.29 5.96 17.13
C TRP A 25 -1.10 5.07 17.49
N ARG A 26 -0.19 5.56 18.34
CA ARG A 26 0.92 4.75 18.87
C ARG A 26 0.41 3.52 19.62
N HIS A 27 -0.64 3.66 20.42
CA HIS A 27 -1.23 2.52 21.13
C HIS A 27 -1.89 1.54 20.17
N GLU A 28 -2.67 2.02 19.20
CA GLU A 28 -3.32 1.19 18.16
C GLU A 28 -2.28 0.39 17.36
N VAL A 29 -1.21 1.03 16.91
CA VAL A 29 -0.09 0.38 16.20
C VAL A 29 0.67 -0.59 17.12
N ALA A 30 0.81 -0.27 18.41
CA ALA A 30 1.41 -1.16 19.39
C ALA A 30 0.54 -2.39 19.72
N GLU A 31 -0.74 -2.43 19.34
CA GLU A 31 -1.62 -3.60 19.46
C GLU A 31 -1.73 -4.40 18.14
N LEU A 32 -1.42 -3.77 16.99
CA LEU A 32 -1.44 -4.39 15.66
C LEU A 32 -0.60 -5.68 15.63
N GLY A 33 -1.16 -6.78 15.12
CA GLY A 33 -0.48 -8.07 15.06
C GLY A 33 -0.35 -8.82 16.40
N GLY A 34 -0.97 -8.32 17.47
CA GLY A 34 -1.06 -8.99 18.78
C GLY A 34 0.14 -8.75 19.70
N ALA A 35 0.32 -9.69 20.65
CA ALA A 35 1.31 -9.59 21.72
C ALA A 35 2.74 -9.41 21.16
N ASN A 36 3.60 -8.73 21.93
CA ASN A 36 5.00 -8.51 21.58
C ASN A 36 5.81 -9.83 21.66
N SER A 37 5.64 -10.71 20.67
CA SER A 37 6.33 -11.99 20.58
C SER A 37 7.83 -11.86 20.33
N LEU A 38 8.31 -10.68 19.96
CA LEU A 38 9.72 -10.35 19.80
C LEU A 38 10.43 -10.07 21.14
N LEU A 39 9.71 -9.82 22.24
CA LEU A 39 10.30 -9.73 23.58
C LEU A 39 9.75 -10.80 24.53
N TRP A 40 8.48 -11.15 24.32
CA TRP A 40 7.67 -11.98 25.20
C TRP A 40 7.12 -13.21 24.45
N HIS A 41 7.99 -13.95 23.75
CA HIS A 41 7.56 -15.13 23.02
C HIS A 41 6.90 -16.16 23.97
N ARG A 42 5.67 -16.56 23.64
CA ARG A 42 4.94 -17.62 24.33
C ARG A 42 4.72 -18.77 23.37
N THR A 43 5.15 -19.95 23.79
CA THR A 43 4.89 -21.18 23.04
C THR A 43 3.41 -21.48 23.09
N SER A 44 2.77 -21.60 21.92
CA SER A 44 1.36 -21.93 21.78
C SER A 44 1.17 -23.32 21.15
N LEU A 45 0.05 -23.97 21.47
CA LEU A 45 -0.34 -25.27 20.89
C LEU A 45 -0.76 -25.19 19.41
N THR A 46 -1.04 -23.98 18.93
CA THR A 46 -1.49 -23.72 17.55
C THR A 46 -0.60 -22.73 16.81
N GLY A 47 0.13 -21.86 17.52
CA GLY A 47 0.92 -20.77 16.93
C GLY A 47 2.43 -20.98 16.96
N THR A 48 2.94 -22.16 17.34
CA THR A 48 4.39 -22.40 17.43
C THR A 48 4.74 -23.80 16.94
N PHE A 49 5.73 -23.88 16.06
CA PHE A 49 6.37 -25.12 15.63
C PHE A 49 7.81 -25.14 16.13
N ASP A 50 8.14 -26.12 16.97
CA ASP A 50 9.45 -26.24 17.63
C ASP A 50 10.36 -27.20 16.84
N LEU A 51 11.43 -26.68 16.27
CA LEU A 51 12.41 -27.46 15.50
C LEU A 51 13.32 -28.33 16.38
N ASN A 52 13.37 -28.10 17.70
CA ASN A 52 14.19 -28.95 18.59
C ASN A 52 13.66 -30.38 18.67
N LEU A 53 12.37 -30.59 18.37
CA LEU A 53 11.73 -31.90 18.35
C LEU A 53 11.77 -32.56 16.96
N ALA A 54 12.27 -31.85 15.95
CA ALA A 54 12.33 -32.33 14.57
C ALA A 54 13.57 -33.21 14.30
N HIS A 55 13.53 -33.96 13.21
CA HIS A 55 14.59 -34.83 12.77
C HIS A 55 15.85 -34.01 12.40
N PRO A 56 17.03 -34.28 13.00
CA PRO A 56 18.22 -33.44 12.83
C PRO A 56 18.67 -33.25 11.38
N GLY A 57 18.54 -34.30 10.54
CA GLY A 57 18.88 -34.20 9.12
C GLY A 57 17.96 -33.25 8.34
N GLY A 58 16.67 -33.18 8.69
CA GLY A 58 15.72 -32.25 8.10
C GLY A 58 16.01 -30.82 8.56
N VAL A 59 16.31 -30.64 9.85
CA VAL A 59 16.69 -29.33 10.40
C VAL A 59 17.97 -28.80 9.75
N ALA A 60 18.99 -29.63 9.59
CA ALA A 60 20.24 -29.25 8.90
C ALA A 60 20.00 -28.86 7.44
N LYS A 61 19.14 -29.59 6.73
CA LYS A 61 18.73 -29.25 5.36
C LYS A 61 18.02 -27.89 5.32
N LEU A 62 17.05 -27.66 6.20
CA LEU A 62 16.32 -26.40 6.29
C LEU A 62 17.25 -25.21 6.61
N LEU A 63 18.13 -25.35 7.61
CA LEU A 63 19.10 -24.31 8.00
C LEU A 63 20.11 -24.01 6.89
N SER A 64 20.36 -24.93 5.96
CA SER A 64 21.17 -24.69 4.77
C SER A 64 20.45 -23.89 3.66
N GLY A 65 19.20 -23.44 3.91
CA GLY A 65 18.39 -22.68 2.95
C GLY A 65 17.70 -23.55 1.90
N ARG A 66 17.74 -24.88 2.01
CA ARG A 66 17.09 -25.78 1.05
C ARG A 66 15.61 -25.92 1.37
N PRO A 67 14.71 -25.85 0.37
CA PRO A 67 13.30 -26.20 0.55
C PRO A 67 13.16 -27.58 1.19
N THR A 68 12.47 -27.63 2.32
CA THR A 68 12.38 -28.82 3.17
C THR A 68 10.93 -29.15 3.46
N PRO A 69 10.40 -30.26 2.94
CA PRO A 69 9.08 -30.77 3.32
C PRO A 69 8.99 -31.02 4.83
N LEU A 70 7.82 -30.80 5.42
CA LEU A 70 7.58 -31.08 6.82
C LEU A 70 7.73 -32.58 7.11
N SER A 71 7.43 -33.44 6.14
CA SER A 71 7.68 -34.88 6.22
C SER A 71 9.16 -35.26 6.38
N ASP A 72 10.11 -34.41 5.94
CA ASP A 72 11.54 -34.59 6.21
C ASP A 72 11.91 -34.21 7.66
N LEU A 73 11.15 -33.28 8.25
CA LEU A 73 11.34 -32.76 9.62
C LEU A 73 10.65 -33.64 10.66
N VAL A 74 9.48 -34.18 10.35
CA VAL A 74 8.67 -34.97 11.29
C VAL A 74 8.24 -36.27 10.63
N ARG A 75 8.87 -37.37 11.04
CA ARG A 75 8.71 -38.70 10.41
C ARG A 75 7.63 -39.56 11.04
N GLU A 76 7.29 -39.31 12.31
CA GLU A 76 6.28 -40.06 13.03
C GLU A 76 4.89 -39.52 12.68
N GLN A 77 3.95 -40.40 12.36
CA GLN A 77 2.68 -40.02 11.72
C GLN A 77 1.79 -39.15 12.61
N VAL A 78 1.72 -39.43 13.91
CA VAL A 78 0.92 -38.64 14.86
C VAL A 78 1.55 -37.27 15.08
N ALA A 79 2.86 -37.21 15.29
CA ALA A 79 3.61 -35.97 15.40
C ALA A 79 3.54 -35.13 14.12
N PHE A 80 3.56 -35.77 12.95
CA PHE A 80 3.43 -35.10 11.65
C PHE A 80 2.06 -34.42 11.53
N ALA A 81 0.97 -35.13 11.86
CA ALA A 81 -0.36 -34.54 11.84
C ALA A 81 -0.50 -33.33 12.79
N ASP A 82 0.10 -33.41 13.99
CA ASP A 82 0.14 -32.28 14.93
C ASP A 82 0.95 -31.09 14.38
N ALA A 83 2.12 -31.37 13.81
CA ALA A 83 2.99 -30.37 13.22
C ALA A 83 2.35 -29.69 11.99
N ALA A 84 1.70 -30.46 11.12
CA ALA A 84 1.00 -29.95 9.94
C ALA A 84 -0.15 -29.03 10.35
N ARG A 85 -0.93 -29.42 11.37
CA ARG A 85 -1.98 -28.57 11.95
C ARG A 85 -1.43 -27.26 12.51
N ARG A 86 -0.28 -27.29 13.21
CA ARG A 86 0.38 -26.08 13.75
C ARG A 86 0.91 -25.16 12.64
N LEU A 87 1.60 -25.72 11.64
CA LEU A 87 2.12 -24.93 10.52
C LEU A 87 1.00 -24.35 9.65
N GLY A 88 -0.10 -25.09 9.46
CA GLY A 88 -1.33 -24.57 8.86
C GLY A 88 -1.85 -23.36 9.62
N GLY A 89 -2.01 -23.46 10.94
CA GLY A 89 -2.46 -22.34 11.78
C GLY A 89 -1.51 -21.13 11.74
N ILE A 90 -0.19 -21.35 11.73
CA ILE A 90 0.80 -20.27 11.57
C ILE A 90 0.64 -19.62 10.20
N ARG A 91 0.55 -20.41 9.12
CA ARG A 91 0.39 -19.93 7.74
C ARG A 91 -0.90 -19.13 7.56
N ASP A 92 -2.01 -19.60 8.12
CA ASP A 92 -3.29 -18.90 8.07
C ASP A 92 -3.17 -17.54 8.76
N LYS A 93 -2.56 -17.50 9.95
CA LYS A 93 -2.31 -16.23 10.66
C LYS A 93 -1.35 -15.31 9.89
N VAL A 94 -0.29 -15.84 9.29
CA VAL A 94 0.63 -15.06 8.43
C VAL A 94 -0.12 -14.47 7.24
N THR A 95 -1.01 -15.25 6.61
CA THR A 95 -1.81 -14.81 5.47
C THR A 95 -2.80 -13.72 5.86
N GLU A 96 -3.46 -13.86 7.01
CA GLU A 96 -4.32 -12.85 7.62
C GLU A 96 -3.53 -11.55 7.85
N MET A 97 -2.40 -11.60 8.58
CA MET A 97 -1.57 -10.42 8.86
C MET A 97 -1.05 -9.74 7.59
N ARG A 98 -0.65 -10.51 6.58
CA ARG A 98 -0.18 -9.98 5.30
C ARG A 98 -1.31 -9.32 4.50
N ARG A 99 -2.52 -9.87 4.52
CA ARG A 99 -3.66 -9.36 3.72
C ARG A 99 -4.36 -8.19 4.37
N GLU A 100 -4.59 -8.26 5.68
CA GLU A 100 -5.39 -7.28 6.42
C GLU A 100 -4.54 -6.12 6.96
N HIS A 101 -3.25 -6.35 7.20
CA HIS A 101 -2.38 -5.34 7.81
C HIS A 101 -1.08 -5.08 7.05
N GLY A 102 -0.87 -5.75 5.91
CA GLY A 102 0.37 -5.61 5.14
C GLY A 102 1.65 -6.11 5.84
N LEU A 103 1.53 -6.80 6.98
CA LEU A 103 2.68 -7.19 7.82
C LEU A 103 3.28 -8.53 7.42
N GLU A 104 4.60 -8.57 7.24
CA GLU A 104 5.35 -9.84 7.20
C GLU A 104 5.67 -10.31 8.61
N THR A 105 5.23 -11.53 8.94
CA THR A 105 5.36 -12.06 10.32
C THR A 105 5.94 -13.46 10.40
N SER A 106 6.22 -14.14 9.28
CA SER A 106 6.69 -15.53 9.31
C SER A 106 8.21 -15.61 9.49
N PHE A 107 8.66 -15.95 10.69
CA PHE A 107 10.08 -16.08 10.99
C PHE A 107 10.39 -17.35 11.80
N LEU A 108 11.57 -17.90 11.52
CA LEU A 108 12.29 -18.76 12.44
C LEU A 108 13.02 -17.90 13.46
N ALA A 109 12.63 -18.00 14.73
CA ALA A 109 13.40 -17.47 15.85
C ALA A 109 14.49 -18.46 16.25
N ILE A 110 15.71 -17.95 16.43
CA ILE A 110 16.90 -18.73 16.72
C ILE A 110 17.54 -18.17 18.00
N GLY A 111 17.49 -18.98 19.05
CA GLY A 111 17.89 -18.59 20.39
C GLY A 111 16.79 -17.77 21.07
N LEU A 112 16.49 -18.09 22.32
CA LEU A 112 15.57 -17.30 23.15
C LEU A 112 16.34 -16.77 24.36
N ALA A 113 16.63 -15.47 24.34
CA ALA A 113 17.23 -14.75 25.45
C ALA A 113 16.20 -14.51 26.56
N THR A 114 16.67 -14.62 27.80
CA THR A 114 15.89 -14.36 29.01
C THR A 114 16.75 -13.62 30.03
N TRP A 115 16.13 -12.81 30.88
CA TRP A 115 16.79 -12.12 32.00
C TRP A 115 15.79 -11.83 33.12
N THR A 116 16.27 -11.38 34.27
CA THR A 116 15.42 -11.05 35.41
C THR A 116 15.00 -9.59 35.35
N LEU A 117 13.70 -9.33 35.44
CA LEU A 117 13.14 -7.98 35.55
C LEU A 117 12.61 -7.74 36.96
N HIS A 118 12.85 -6.54 37.49
CA HIS A 118 12.27 -6.15 38.77
C HIS A 118 10.75 -6.01 38.64
N ARG A 119 9.98 -6.65 39.53
CA ARG A 119 8.50 -6.62 39.60
C ARG A 119 7.75 -7.21 38.40
N VAL A 120 8.43 -7.91 37.49
CA VAL A 120 7.77 -8.66 36.41
C VAL A 120 7.96 -10.16 36.69
N PRO A 121 6.87 -10.92 36.95
CA PRO A 121 6.97 -12.31 37.40
C PRO A 121 7.35 -13.29 36.29
N VAL A 122 7.06 -12.95 35.03
CA VAL A 122 7.41 -13.76 33.86
C VAL A 122 8.67 -13.14 33.25
N PRO A 123 9.78 -13.88 33.13
CA PRO A 123 11.00 -13.36 32.51
C PRO A 123 10.86 -13.31 30.98
N PRO A 124 11.55 -12.38 30.30
CA PRO A 124 11.55 -12.27 28.85
C PRO A 124 11.92 -13.57 28.15
N ARG A 125 11.37 -13.76 26.96
CA ARG A 125 11.73 -14.85 26.04
C ARG A 125 11.85 -14.22 24.66
N ALA A 126 12.95 -13.50 24.47
CA ALA A 126 13.19 -12.71 23.27
C ALA A 126 13.98 -13.54 22.25
N PRO A 127 13.49 -13.74 21.02
CA PRO A 127 14.31 -14.23 19.93
C PRO A 127 15.62 -13.45 19.83
N VAL A 128 16.75 -14.13 19.68
CA VAL A 128 18.05 -13.46 19.48
C VAL A 128 18.22 -13.11 18.01
N LEU A 129 18.08 -14.11 17.15
CA LEU A 129 18.13 -13.98 15.71
C LEU A 129 16.79 -14.35 15.09
N LEU A 130 16.46 -13.71 13.98
CA LEU A 130 15.28 -14.00 13.16
C LEU A 130 15.74 -14.31 11.74
N ARG A 131 15.11 -15.32 11.14
CA ARG A 131 15.32 -15.69 9.74
C ARG A 131 13.97 -15.90 9.08
N ALA A 132 13.67 -15.14 8.02
CA ALA A 132 12.37 -15.20 7.37
C ALA A 132 12.09 -16.61 6.85
N CYS A 133 10.85 -17.06 6.98
CA CYS A 133 10.44 -18.42 6.63
C CYS A 133 9.17 -18.41 5.77
N THR A 134 9.24 -19.00 4.59
CA THR A 134 8.07 -19.24 3.74
C THR A 134 7.52 -20.63 4.05
N ILE A 135 6.20 -20.73 4.21
CA ILE A 135 5.47 -21.98 4.44
C ILE A 135 4.49 -22.15 3.28
N THR A 136 4.75 -23.11 2.38
CA THR A 136 3.96 -23.35 1.17
C THR A 136 3.29 -24.73 1.25
N PRO A 137 1.98 -24.87 0.97
CA PRO A 137 1.36 -26.19 0.97
C PRO A 137 1.79 -26.93 -0.29
N THR A 138 1.94 -28.25 -0.19
CA THR A 138 2.30 -29.09 -1.34
C THR A 138 1.15 -29.27 -2.32
N ASP A 139 -0.09 -29.22 -1.84
CA ASP A 139 -1.31 -29.38 -2.62
C ASP A 139 -2.48 -28.55 -2.04
N ALA A 140 -3.62 -28.55 -2.74
CA ALA A 140 -4.82 -27.83 -2.31
C ALA A 140 -5.50 -28.44 -1.06
N ALA A 141 -5.19 -29.69 -0.72
CA ALA A 141 -5.69 -30.35 0.48
C ALA A 141 -4.81 -30.04 1.71
N HIS A 142 -3.71 -29.30 1.54
CA HIS A 142 -2.70 -29.01 2.56
C HIS A 142 -2.18 -30.29 3.22
N SER A 143 -1.92 -31.34 2.43
CA SER A 143 -1.48 -32.64 2.95
C SER A 143 -0.08 -32.62 3.57
N ASP A 144 0.79 -31.73 3.09
CA ASP A 144 2.14 -31.48 3.60
C ASP A 144 2.50 -29.99 3.35
N PHE A 145 3.58 -29.53 3.96
CA PHE A 145 4.11 -28.17 3.79
C PHE A 145 5.59 -28.19 3.44
N VAL A 146 6.01 -27.34 2.51
CA VAL A 146 7.41 -27.04 2.25
C VAL A 146 7.80 -25.78 3.00
N LEU A 147 8.84 -25.90 3.83
CA LEU A 147 9.44 -24.79 4.55
C LEU A 147 10.70 -24.34 3.83
N GLU A 148 10.84 -23.04 3.65
CA GLU A 148 11.99 -22.42 3.02
C GLU A 148 12.47 -21.24 3.87
N LEU A 149 13.76 -21.22 4.21
CA LEU A 149 14.37 -20.13 4.95
C LEU A 149 15.09 -19.21 3.98
N HIS A 150 14.83 -17.91 4.10
CA HIS A 150 15.54 -16.89 3.33
C HIS A 150 17.01 -16.84 3.74
N GLU A 151 17.86 -16.21 2.92
CA GLU A 151 19.29 -16.12 3.20
C GLU A 151 19.60 -15.22 4.40
N ASP A 152 18.84 -14.14 4.57
CA ASP A 152 19.11 -13.15 5.61
C ASP A 152 18.79 -13.66 7.00
N VAL A 153 19.74 -13.39 7.89
CA VAL A 153 19.56 -13.51 9.32
C VAL A 153 19.70 -12.12 9.91
N VAL A 154 18.71 -11.71 10.69
CA VAL A 154 18.71 -10.41 11.34
C VAL A 154 18.72 -10.57 12.84
N PHE A 155 19.42 -9.69 13.53
CA PHE A 155 19.29 -9.54 14.97
C PHE A 155 17.90 -8.99 15.30
N ASN A 156 17.29 -9.47 16.38
CA ASN A 156 15.96 -9.04 16.76
C ASN A 156 15.93 -7.52 17.08
N PRO A 157 15.22 -6.69 16.29
CA PRO A 157 15.25 -5.23 16.46
C PRO A 157 14.57 -4.78 17.77
N VAL A 158 13.63 -5.56 18.30
CA VAL A 158 12.99 -5.25 19.59
C VAL A 158 13.93 -5.52 20.75
N LEU A 159 14.72 -6.60 20.65
CA LEU A 159 15.78 -6.87 21.63
C LEU A 159 16.87 -5.80 21.56
N GLU A 160 17.30 -5.42 20.36
CA GLU A 160 18.24 -4.32 20.14
C GLU A 160 17.76 -3.01 20.77
N HIS A 161 16.52 -2.63 20.50
CA HIS A 161 15.91 -1.44 21.07
C HIS A 161 15.89 -1.52 22.59
N TYR A 162 15.43 -2.63 23.17
CA TYR A 162 15.44 -2.83 24.62
C TYR A 162 16.84 -2.70 25.22
N LEU A 163 17.84 -3.32 24.61
CA LEU A 163 19.23 -3.27 25.08
C LEU A 163 19.77 -1.82 25.04
N ARG A 164 19.43 -1.03 24.02
CA ARG A 164 19.84 0.38 23.94
C ARG A 164 19.08 1.31 24.88
N SER A 165 17.75 1.22 24.90
CA SER A 165 16.91 2.18 25.62
C SER A 165 16.82 1.88 27.11
N GLU A 166 16.65 0.61 27.48
CA GLU A 166 16.41 0.21 28.87
C GLU A 166 17.68 -0.29 29.56
N ALA A 167 18.54 -1.03 28.85
CA ALA A 167 19.79 -1.56 29.43
C ALA A 167 21.02 -0.65 29.18
N HIS A 168 20.89 0.39 28.36
CA HIS A 168 21.96 1.32 27.99
C HIS A 168 23.21 0.66 27.37
N LEU A 169 23.03 -0.50 26.73
CA LEU A 169 24.05 -1.23 26.00
C LEU A 169 24.04 -0.84 24.52
N GLN A 170 25.16 -0.98 23.81
CA GLN A 170 25.28 -0.64 22.40
C GLN A 170 25.65 -1.88 21.57
N PRO A 171 24.70 -2.81 21.34
CA PRO A 171 24.95 -3.94 20.47
C PRO A 171 25.09 -3.47 19.01
N ASP A 172 26.01 -4.12 18.29
CA ASP A 172 26.11 -4.03 16.83
C ASP A 172 25.28 -5.18 16.22
N PRO A 173 24.07 -4.91 15.69
CA PRO A 173 23.18 -5.95 15.18
C PRO A 173 23.75 -6.64 13.94
N ALA A 174 24.49 -5.92 13.09
CA ALA A 174 25.06 -6.48 11.86
C ALA A 174 26.21 -7.43 12.19
N LEU A 175 27.06 -7.05 13.14
CA LEU A 175 28.11 -7.94 13.66
C LEU A 175 27.50 -9.18 14.31
N LEU A 176 26.53 -9.01 15.24
CA LEU A 176 25.90 -10.12 15.96
C LEU A 176 25.21 -11.11 15.01
N ALA A 177 24.48 -10.62 14.00
CA ALA A 177 23.90 -11.47 12.97
C ALA A 177 24.98 -12.14 12.12
N GLY A 178 26.01 -11.39 11.70
CA GLY A 178 27.10 -11.88 10.86
C GLY A 178 27.94 -13.01 11.49
N LEU A 179 28.10 -13.02 12.83
CA LEU A 179 28.81 -14.09 13.55
C LEU A 179 28.19 -15.48 13.33
N SER A 180 26.90 -15.54 12.98
CA SER A 180 26.18 -16.78 12.73
C SER A 180 26.38 -17.37 11.33
N ALA A 181 26.88 -16.55 10.38
CA ALA A 181 27.17 -16.98 9.03
C ALA A 181 28.58 -17.58 8.94
N GLN A 182 28.68 -18.90 8.72
CA GLN A 182 29.95 -19.62 8.58
C GLN A 182 30.13 -20.14 7.16
N SER A 183 31.37 -20.36 6.73
CA SER A 183 31.70 -20.82 5.36
C SER A 183 31.05 -22.17 4.99
N HIS A 184 30.62 -22.96 5.98
CA HIS A 184 30.04 -24.31 5.78
C HIS A 184 28.63 -24.45 6.38
N GLY A 185 27.95 -23.35 6.70
CA GLY A 185 26.57 -23.39 7.19
C GLY A 185 26.26 -22.29 8.21
N PHE A 186 25.15 -22.48 8.91
CA PHE A 186 24.66 -21.55 9.93
C PHE A 186 24.96 -22.10 11.33
N ASP A 187 25.65 -21.32 12.18
CA ASP A 187 25.89 -21.66 13.60
C ASP A 187 25.73 -20.42 14.50
N PRO A 188 24.68 -20.35 15.33
CA PRO A 188 24.40 -19.17 16.15
C PRO A 188 25.24 -19.08 17.44
N ARG A 189 26.07 -20.08 17.76
CA ARG A 189 26.79 -20.14 19.04
C ARG A 189 27.74 -18.96 19.28
N LEU A 190 28.38 -18.45 18.22
CA LEU A 190 29.27 -17.29 18.33
C LEU A 190 28.48 -16.02 18.66
N THR A 191 27.32 -15.84 18.04
CA THR A 191 26.39 -14.76 18.37
C THR A 191 25.93 -14.85 19.82
N TYR A 192 25.59 -16.06 20.30
CA TYR A 192 25.15 -16.24 21.69
C TYR A 192 26.23 -15.82 22.69
N ARG A 193 27.47 -16.28 22.50
CA ARG A 193 28.59 -15.90 23.37
C ARG A 193 28.84 -14.39 23.36
N ALA A 194 28.90 -13.78 22.18
CA ALA A 194 29.12 -12.34 22.07
C ALA A 194 28.00 -11.55 22.77
N LEU A 195 26.75 -11.99 22.66
CA LEU A 195 25.63 -11.33 23.32
C LEU A 195 25.64 -11.55 24.84
N GLU A 196 25.97 -12.76 25.31
CA GLU A 196 26.14 -13.05 26.75
C GLU A 196 27.26 -12.20 27.36
N ASP A 197 28.36 -11.98 26.64
CA ASP A 197 29.45 -11.10 27.06
C ASP A 197 29.01 -9.62 27.14
N ILE A 198 28.25 -9.14 26.15
CA ILE A 198 27.67 -7.78 26.16
C ILE A 198 26.71 -7.60 27.35
N CYS A 199 25.93 -8.64 27.66
CA CYS A 199 24.90 -8.62 28.69
C CYS A 199 25.37 -9.16 30.05
N ILE A 200 26.68 -9.22 30.31
CA ILE A 200 27.24 -9.86 31.52
C ILE A 200 26.74 -9.24 32.83
N GLU A 201 26.42 -7.95 32.83
CA GLU A 201 25.89 -7.23 33.99
C GLU A 201 24.37 -7.39 34.17
N MET A 202 23.67 -7.93 33.16
CA MET A 202 22.23 -8.17 33.23
C MET A 202 21.94 -9.42 34.07
N SER A 203 21.31 -9.22 35.23
CA SER A 203 20.99 -10.30 36.17
C SER A 203 20.17 -11.42 35.53
N GLY A 204 20.71 -12.63 35.56
CA GLY A 204 20.06 -13.82 35.05
C GLY A 204 19.94 -13.86 33.52
N PHE A 205 20.74 -13.07 32.81
CA PHE A 205 20.80 -13.14 31.35
C PHE A 205 21.32 -14.52 30.90
N ALA A 206 20.57 -15.17 30.01
CA ALA A 206 20.94 -16.44 29.42
C ALA A 206 20.24 -16.63 28.07
N ILE A 207 20.85 -17.42 27.18
CA ILE A 207 20.24 -17.75 25.88
C ILE A 207 19.96 -19.25 25.81
N GLY A 208 18.68 -19.61 25.71
CA GLY A 208 18.28 -20.98 25.41
C GLY A 208 18.43 -21.25 23.90
N PRO A 209 19.10 -22.34 23.46
CA PRO A 209 19.36 -22.62 22.04
C PRO A 209 18.12 -23.16 21.30
N GLN A 210 16.94 -22.59 21.56
CA GLN A 210 15.68 -23.04 20.97
C GLN A 210 15.50 -22.45 19.56
N MET A 211 14.90 -23.23 18.66
CA MET A 211 14.57 -22.81 17.30
C MET A 211 13.08 -23.01 17.06
N VAL A 212 12.33 -21.93 16.88
CA VAL A 212 10.87 -21.97 16.78
C VAL A 212 10.37 -21.15 15.60
N ILE A 213 9.45 -21.71 14.83
CA ILE A 213 8.75 -21.01 13.75
C ILE A 213 7.41 -20.52 14.31
N SER A 214 7.13 -19.24 14.14
CA SER A 214 5.93 -18.58 14.65
C SER A 214 5.71 -17.24 13.95
N THR A 215 4.72 -16.48 14.42
CA THR A 215 4.46 -15.12 13.97
C THR A 215 5.20 -14.08 14.82
N PHE A 216 6.10 -13.34 14.19
CA PHE A 216 6.94 -12.30 14.78
C PHE A 216 6.79 -10.99 13.99
N PRO A 217 6.07 -9.99 14.50
CA PRO A 217 5.80 -8.74 13.79
C PRO A 217 7.02 -7.82 13.78
N TRP A 218 7.97 -8.09 12.88
CA TRP A 218 9.28 -7.43 12.80
C TRP A 218 9.18 -5.90 12.58
N ALA A 219 8.29 -5.45 11.70
CA ALA A 219 8.15 -4.04 11.34
C ALA A 219 7.44 -3.16 12.38
N LYS A 220 6.89 -3.76 13.44
CA LYS A 220 6.08 -3.05 14.44
C LYS A 220 6.86 -2.00 15.22
N LEU A 221 8.11 -2.26 15.58
CA LEU A 221 8.89 -1.34 16.38
C LEU A 221 9.19 -0.01 15.65
N PRO A 222 9.70 -0.01 14.39
CA PRO A 222 9.84 1.23 13.61
C PRO A 222 8.54 2.04 13.55
N LEU A 223 7.39 1.37 13.38
CA LEU A 223 6.09 2.04 13.34
C LEU A 223 5.68 2.64 14.69
N VAL A 224 5.94 1.96 15.81
CA VAL A 224 5.61 2.51 17.15
C VAL A 224 6.53 3.68 17.51
N THR A 225 7.81 3.58 17.15
CA THR A 225 8.82 4.60 17.46
C THR A 225 8.68 5.86 16.61
N SER A 226 8.11 5.77 15.39
CA SER A 226 7.82 6.94 14.54
C SER A 226 6.82 7.92 15.17
N TYR A 227 6.00 7.46 16.12
CA TYR A 227 5.06 8.28 16.90
C TYR A 227 5.68 8.89 18.17
N THR A 228 7.00 8.82 18.32
CA THR A 228 7.73 9.45 19.43
C THR A 228 8.47 10.70 18.96
N GLY A 229 8.89 11.57 19.89
CA GLY A 229 9.61 12.80 19.55
C GLY A 229 8.70 14.02 19.37
N ASP A 230 9.07 14.92 18.47
CA ASP A 230 8.41 16.22 18.25
C ASP A 230 7.10 16.07 17.45
N PRO A 231 5.95 16.58 17.92
CA PRO A 231 4.70 16.56 17.16
C PRO A 231 4.62 17.63 16.06
N GLU A 232 5.47 18.66 16.06
CA GLU A 232 5.37 19.78 15.12
C GLU A 232 5.43 19.38 13.64
N PRO A 233 6.30 18.46 13.18
CA PRO A 233 6.33 18.06 11.77
C PRO A 233 5.01 17.43 11.28
N LEU A 234 4.36 16.63 12.13
CA LEU A 234 3.05 16.06 11.83
C LEU A 234 1.96 17.14 11.87
N ALA A 235 2.05 18.05 12.83
CA ALA A 235 1.15 19.18 12.92
C ALA A 235 1.33 20.16 11.77
N ALA A 236 2.47 20.22 11.09
CA ALA A 236 2.65 21.10 9.93
C ALA A 236 1.76 20.71 8.72
N HIS A 237 1.34 19.44 8.62
CA HIS A 237 0.55 18.97 7.50
C HIS A 237 -0.96 19.08 7.76
N ASP A 238 -1.71 19.72 6.86
CA ASP A 238 -3.13 20.04 7.05
C ASP A 238 -4.01 18.80 7.15
N VAL A 239 -3.82 17.82 6.25
CA VAL A 239 -4.50 16.52 6.30
C VAL A 239 -4.24 15.78 7.62
N VAL A 240 -2.99 15.72 8.09
CA VAL A 240 -2.64 15.02 9.35
C VAL A 240 -3.26 15.71 10.56
N ALA A 241 -3.23 17.05 10.59
CA ALA A 241 -3.87 17.83 11.63
C ALA A 241 -5.40 17.65 11.63
N ALA A 242 -6.04 17.63 10.46
CA ALA A 242 -7.47 17.35 10.32
C ALA A 242 -7.83 15.94 10.81
N LEU A 243 -7.04 14.92 10.45
CA LEU A 243 -7.20 13.54 10.95
C LEU A 243 -7.00 13.43 12.47
N ALA A 244 -6.16 14.29 13.04
CA ALA A 244 -6.00 14.41 14.49
C ALA A 244 -7.16 15.14 15.19
N GLY A 245 -8.12 15.68 14.43
CA GLY A 245 -9.28 16.40 14.94
C GLY A 245 -9.02 17.89 15.20
N ALA A 246 -7.96 18.48 14.65
CA ALA A 246 -7.79 19.92 14.64
C ALA A 246 -8.79 20.58 13.69
N ASP A 247 -9.24 21.80 14.01
CA ASP A 247 -10.10 22.60 13.13
C ASP A 247 -9.27 23.19 11.98
N VAL A 248 -9.05 22.37 10.95
CA VAL A 248 -8.31 22.73 9.74
C VAL A 248 -9.30 22.78 8.59
N ARG A 249 -9.37 23.93 7.92
CA ARG A 249 -10.08 24.01 6.63
C ARG A 249 -9.19 23.42 5.56
N LEU A 250 -9.42 22.14 5.24
CA LEU A 250 -9.02 21.60 3.95
C LEU A 250 -9.80 22.41 2.91
N THR A 251 -9.12 23.29 2.19
CA THR A 251 -9.80 24.09 1.16
C THR A 251 -10.04 23.13 0.01
N PRO A 252 -11.29 22.72 -0.28
CA PRO A 252 -11.54 21.96 -1.47
C PRO A 252 -11.13 22.87 -2.61
N SER A 253 -10.20 22.41 -3.43
CA SER A 253 -9.87 23.18 -4.61
C SER A 253 -11.10 23.31 -5.48
N VAL A 254 -11.19 24.47 -6.13
CA VAL A 254 -12.22 24.71 -7.12
C VAL A 254 -11.86 23.87 -8.33
N GLN A 255 -12.58 22.76 -8.51
CA GLN A 255 -12.51 22.00 -9.75
C GLN A 255 -12.83 22.94 -10.90
N ASP A 256 -11.93 22.99 -11.87
CA ASP A 256 -12.09 23.73 -13.11
C ASP A 256 -12.28 22.70 -14.22
N PRO A 257 -13.54 22.39 -14.58
CA PRO A 257 -13.83 21.38 -15.58
C PRO A 257 -13.15 21.70 -16.90
N ASP A 258 -13.16 22.96 -17.34
CA ASP A 258 -12.58 23.38 -18.63
C ASP A 258 -11.06 23.13 -18.66
N ARG A 259 -10.38 23.35 -17.53
CA ARG A 259 -8.95 23.03 -17.39
C ARG A 259 -8.70 21.53 -17.41
N ALA A 260 -9.46 20.74 -16.64
CA ALA A 260 -9.34 19.28 -16.60
C ALA A 260 -9.66 18.61 -17.96
N GLU A 261 -10.40 19.33 -18.79
CA GLU A 261 -10.82 18.97 -20.13
C GLU A 261 -9.80 19.40 -21.23
N ASP A 262 -8.76 20.17 -20.91
CA ASP A 262 -7.79 20.65 -21.89
C ASP A 262 -6.88 19.52 -22.41
N ALA A 263 -7.04 19.12 -23.67
CA ALA A 263 -6.26 18.07 -24.31
C ALA A 263 -4.76 18.38 -24.36
N ALA A 264 -4.38 19.66 -24.40
CA ALA A 264 -2.97 20.07 -24.40
C ALA A 264 -2.30 19.85 -23.03
N ARG A 265 -3.08 19.55 -21.98
CA ARG A 265 -2.64 19.35 -20.60
C ARG A 265 -2.94 17.93 -20.10
N GLU A 266 -3.25 17.00 -20.99
CA GLU A 266 -3.57 15.63 -20.60
C GLU A 266 -2.30 14.89 -20.15
N LEU A 267 -2.26 14.49 -18.88
CA LEU A 267 -1.09 13.85 -18.24
C LEU A 267 -1.35 12.38 -17.84
N GLY A 268 -2.40 11.75 -18.37
CA GLY A 268 -2.76 10.35 -18.09
C GLY A 268 -2.20 9.36 -19.11
N ALA A 269 -1.89 8.14 -18.66
CA ALA A 269 -1.49 7.02 -19.54
C ALA A 269 -2.62 6.00 -19.77
N LEU A 270 -3.71 6.12 -19.02
CA LEU A 270 -4.89 5.26 -19.08
C LEU A 270 -6.14 6.12 -19.31
N ASP A 271 -7.19 5.52 -19.87
CA ASP A 271 -8.47 6.20 -20.07
C ASP A 271 -9.01 6.79 -18.76
N ALA A 272 -9.55 8.00 -18.83
CA ALA A 272 -10.16 8.68 -17.70
C ALA A 272 -11.45 9.38 -18.12
N ASP A 273 -12.53 9.16 -17.37
CA ASP A 273 -13.75 9.94 -17.54
C ASP A 273 -13.57 11.39 -17.04
N ALA A 274 -14.58 12.25 -17.23
CA ALA A 274 -14.50 13.66 -16.80
C ALA A 274 -14.25 13.84 -15.30
N SER A 275 -14.84 12.98 -14.45
CA SER A 275 -14.65 13.05 -13.01
C SER A 275 -13.23 12.64 -12.60
N GLN A 276 -12.70 11.60 -13.24
CA GLN A 276 -11.32 11.14 -13.01
C GLN A 276 -10.30 12.15 -13.52
N ARG A 277 -10.55 12.79 -14.67
CA ARG A 277 -9.71 13.89 -15.18
C ARG A 277 -9.65 15.07 -14.22
N ALA A 278 -10.79 15.48 -13.65
CA ALA A 278 -10.84 16.53 -12.64
C ALA A 278 -10.03 16.19 -11.39
N VAL A 279 -9.99 14.91 -10.99
CA VAL A 279 -9.13 14.46 -9.89
C VAL A 279 -7.65 14.55 -10.24
N ILE A 280 -7.26 14.07 -11.43
CA ILE A 280 -5.85 14.09 -11.88
C ILE A 280 -5.32 15.52 -11.95
N ASP A 281 -6.10 16.40 -12.58
CA ASP A 281 -5.80 17.82 -12.76
C ASP A 281 -5.72 18.58 -11.42
N GLU A 282 -6.47 18.14 -10.42
CA GLU A 282 -6.41 18.74 -9.10
C GLU A 282 -5.15 18.33 -8.31
N VAL A 283 -4.83 17.02 -8.31
CA VAL A 283 -3.64 16.53 -7.61
C VAL A 283 -2.35 17.06 -8.26
N SER A 284 -2.31 17.21 -9.60
CA SER A 284 -1.16 17.80 -10.29
C SER A 284 -0.89 19.24 -9.82
N HIS A 285 -1.91 19.98 -9.42
CA HIS A 285 -1.79 21.35 -8.91
C HIS A 285 -1.50 21.44 -7.41
N GLY A 286 -1.26 20.29 -6.76
CA GLY A 286 -0.91 20.20 -5.34
C GLY A 286 -2.10 20.22 -4.40
N GLY A 287 -3.31 19.92 -4.91
CA GLY A 287 -4.50 19.80 -4.10
C GLY A 287 -4.55 18.53 -3.24
N ASP A 288 -5.14 18.65 -2.06
CA ASP A 288 -5.49 17.52 -1.20
C ASP A 288 -6.92 17.06 -1.50
N LEU A 289 -7.10 15.75 -1.75
CA LEU A 289 -8.39 15.19 -2.16
C LEU A 289 -8.74 13.93 -1.36
N VAL A 290 -10.02 13.79 -1.03
CA VAL A 290 -10.61 12.54 -0.55
C VAL A 290 -11.54 12.03 -1.64
N LEU A 291 -11.27 10.81 -2.11
CA LEU A 291 -12.05 10.18 -3.15
C LEU A 291 -12.91 9.09 -2.54
N ASP A 292 -14.23 9.24 -2.64
CA ASP A 292 -15.16 8.14 -2.39
C ASP A 292 -15.33 7.36 -3.69
N THR A 293 -14.72 6.17 -3.76
CA THR A 293 -14.69 5.36 -4.97
C THR A 293 -15.45 4.04 -4.75
N PRO A 294 -16.73 3.95 -5.14
CA PRO A 294 -17.46 2.69 -5.15
C PRO A 294 -16.74 1.61 -5.95
N SER A 295 -16.92 0.34 -5.57
CA SER A 295 -16.32 -0.79 -6.27
C SER A 295 -16.64 -0.75 -7.78
N GLY A 296 -15.60 -0.82 -8.61
CA GLY A 296 -15.74 -0.81 -10.08
C GLY A 296 -15.66 0.57 -10.73
N THR A 297 -15.57 1.67 -9.99
CA THR A 297 -15.45 3.05 -10.53
C THR A 297 -14.04 3.42 -11.03
N GLY A 298 -13.13 2.45 -11.12
CA GLY A 298 -11.79 2.68 -11.64
C GLY A 298 -10.83 3.39 -10.68
N ALA A 299 -11.02 3.30 -9.35
CA ALA A 299 -10.14 3.93 -8.35
C ALA A 299 -8.63 3.74 -8.62
N THR A 300 -8.20 2.50 -8.86
CA THR A 300 -6.80 2.19 -9.17
C THR A 300 -6.33 2.80 -10.50
N GLN A 301 -7.24 3.15 -11.41
CA GLN A 301 -6.95 3.76 -12.73
C GLN A 301 -6.70 5.23 -12.52
N THR A 302 -7.58 5.89 -11.76
CA THR A 302 -7.40 7.27 -11.32
C THR A 302 -6.08 7.44 -10.60
N ILE A 303 -5.76 6.56 -9.63
CA ILE A 303 -4.47 6.60 -8.92
C ILE A 303 -3.30 6.39 -9.87
N ALA A 304 -3.37 5.44 -10.80
CA ALA A 304 -2.31 5.22 -11.78
C ALA A 304 -2.07 6.46 -12.65
N ASN A 305 -3.13 7.13 -13.11
CA ASN A 305 -3.01 8.38 -13.88
C ASN A 305 -2.49 9.54 -13.04
N VAL A 306 -2.87 9.65 -11.76
CA VAL A 306 -2.27 10.63 -10.84
C VAL A 306 -0.76 10.39 -10.69
N VAL A 307 -0.34 9.13 -10.55
CA VAL A 307 1.09 8.76 -10.50
C VAL A 307 1.79 9.16 -11.79
N VAL A 308 1.22 8.81 -12.94
CA VAL A 308 1.77 9.17 -14.27
C VAL A 308 1.93 10.67 -14.39
N GLY A 309 0.89 11.45 -14.04
CA GLY A 309 0.92 12.90 -14.16
C GLY A 309 1.93 13.58 -13.24
N ALA A 310 2.11 13.08 -12.02
CA ALA A 310 3.15 13.58 -11.14
C ALA A 310 4.57 13.22 -11.67
N LEU A 311 4.75 12.01 -12.21
CA LEU A 311 6.02 11.58 -12.79
C LEU A 311 6.39 12.35 -14.06
N SER A 312 5.43 12.67 -14.92
CA SER A 312 5.66 13.45 -16.14
C SER A 312 6.11 14.89 -15.84
N GLU A 313 5.75 15.42 -14.67
CA GLU A 313 6.24 16.70 -14.14
C GLU A 313 7.56 16.59 -13.37
N GLY A 314 8.19 15.41 -13.35
CA GLY A 314 9.47 15.18 -12.66
C GLY A 314 9.36 15.06 -11.13
N ARG A 315 8.14 14.87 -10.59
CA ARG A 315 7.93 14.67 -9.15
C ARG A 315 8.14 13.20 -8.76
N THR A 316 8.42 12.95 -7.48
CA THR A 316 8.41 11.60 -6.91
C THR A 316 7.08 11.32 -6.23
N VAL A 317 6.62 10.07 -6.30
CA VAL A 317 5.33 9.66 -5.73
C VAL A 317 5.53 8.47 -4.80
N MET A 318 4.98 8.58 -3.59
CA MET A 318 4.90 7.47 -2.64
C MET A 318 3.43 7.05 -2.50
N VAL A 319 3.13 5.80 -2.83
CA VAL A 319 1.79 5.23 -2.65
C VAL A 319 1.83 4.24 -1.49
N CYS A 320 1.00 4.48 -0.48
CA CYS A 320 0.90 3.65 0.72
C CYS A 320 -0.50 3.02 0.80
N SER A 321 -0.58 1.77 1.24
CA SER A 321 -1.84 1.05 1.48
C SER A 321 -1.57 -0.13 2.41
N GLU A 322 -2.50 -0.42 3.33
CA GLU A 322 -2.50 -1.66 4.11
C GLU A 322 -2.90 -2.87 3.23
N ASP A 323 -3.74 -2.64 2.22
CA ASP A 323 -4.13 -3.66 1.25
C ASP A 323 -3.04 -3.80 0.18
N ARG A 324 -2.26 -4.87 0.30
CA ARG A 324 -1.23 -5.23 -0.69
C ARG A 324 -1.80 -5.59 -2.05
N SER A 325 -3.03 -6.11 -2.12
CA SER A 325 -3.66 -6.46 -3.40
C SER A 325 -3.94 -5.20 -4.23
N ALA A 326 -4.30 -4.09 -3.57
CA ALA A 326 -4.44 -2.78 -4.20
C ALA A 326 -3.10 -2.26 -4.74
N LEU A 327 -2.00 -2.36 -3.97
CA LEU A 327 -0.66 -1.98 -4.43
C LEU A 327 -0.20 -2.82 -5.63
N GLN A 328 -0.44 -4.13 -5.59
CA GLN A 328 -0.13 -5.02 -6.70
C GLN A 328 -0.99 -4.72 -7.94
N ALA A 329 -2.26 -4.37 -7.76
CA ALA A 329 -3.14 -3.98 -8.86
C ALA A 329 -2.67 -2.67 -9.51
N LEU A 330 -2.26 -1.69 -8.70
CA LEU A 330 -1.66 -0.44 -9.18
C LEU A 330 -0.36 -0.73 -9.94
N ARG A 331 0.52 -1.55 -9.37
CA ARG A 331 1.78 -1.94 -10.00
C ARG A 331 1.56 -2.58 -11.37
N ARG A 332 0.64 -3.54 -11.48
CA ARG A 332 0.29 -4.17 -12.77
C ARG A 332 -0.21 -3.15 -13.81
N ARG A 333 -0.92 -2.10 -13.39
CA ARG A 333 -1.37 -1.03 -14.30
C ARG A 333 -0.22 -0.14 -14.75
N LEU A 334 0.70 0.22 -13.84
CA LEU A 334 1.92 0.96 -14.18
C LEU A 334 2.84 0.14 -15.10
N ASP A 335 2.98 -1.16 -14.82
CA ASP A 335 3.72 -2.10 -15.70
C ASP A 335 3.08 -2.14 -17.10
N HIS A 336 1.74 -2.16 -17.19
CA HIS A 336 1.02 -2.20 -18.47
C HIS A 336 1.31 -0.97 -19.35
N VAL A 337 1.55 0.19 -18.75
CA VAL A 337 1.92 1.44 -19.46
C VAL A 337 3.43 1.65 -19.56
N GLY A 338 4.24 0.64 -19.21
CA GLY A 338 5.70 0.68 -19.33
C GLY A 338 6.44 1.42 -18.19
N LEU A 339 5.73 1.84 -17.13
CA LEU A 339 6.33 2.53 -15.97
C LEU A 339 6.75 1.57 -14.85
N GLY A 340 6.73 0.27 -15.13
CA GLY A 340 7.12 -0.77 -14.17
C GLY A 340 8.52 -0.55 -13.60
N ASP A 341 9.50 -0.32 -14.46
CA ASP A 341 10.90 -0.21 -14.02
C ASP A 341 11.16 1.00 -13.10
N LEU A 342 10.23 1.97 -13.07
CA LEU A 342 10.28 3.14 -12.20
C LEU A 342 9.67 2.92 -10.82
N CYS A 343 8.79 1.92 -10.63
CA CYS A 343 8.21 1.71 -9.31
C CYS A 343 9.11 0.84 -8.42
N LEU A 344 9.28 1.28 -7.18
CA LEU A 344 10.04 0.58 -6.14
C LEU A 344 9.05 -0.01 -5.14
N HIS A 345 9.08 -1.34 -4.96
CA HIS A 345 8.25 -2.01 -3.98
C HIS A 345 9.01 -2.14 -2.66
N LEU A 346 8.66 -1.33 -1.67
CA LEU A 346 9.26 -1.40 -0.33
C LEU A 346 8.40 -2.32 0.53
N ALA A 347 8.76 -3.61 0.60
CA ALA A 347 8.13 -4.52 1.56
C ALA A 347 8.82 -4.46 2.93
N GLU A 348 8.09 -4.91 3.94
CA GLU A 348 8.45 -4.79 5.36
C GLU A 348 9.40 -5.88 5.87
N ASP A 349 10.10 -6.60 4.99
CA ASP A 349 11.05 -7.64 5.40
C ASP A 349 12.43 -7.45 4.75
N PRO A 350 13.51 -7.91 5.41
CA PRO A 350 14.87 -7.75 4.92
C PRO A 350 15.13 -8.34 3.53
N ALA A 351 14.48 -9.45 3.18
CA ALA A 351 14.70 -10.12 1.89
C ALA A 351 14.10 -9.26 0.76
N SER A 352 12.87 -8.78 0.94
CA SER A 352 12.24 -7.86 0.00
C SER A 352 13.03 -6.56 -0.19
N MET A 353 13.64 -6.03 0.88
CA MET A 353 14.51 -4.84 0.75
C MET A 353 15.75 -5.10 -0.13
N ARG A 354 16.39 -6.26 0.01
CA ARG A 354 17.52 -6.64 -0.86
C ARG A 354 17.08 -6.82 -2.31
N ASP A 355 15.95 -7.48 -2.54
CA ASP A 355 15.39 -7.69 -3.88
C ASP A 355 15.09 -6.34 -4.55
N THR A 356 14.51 -5.40 -3.81
CA THR A 356 14.26 -4.05 -4.32
C THR A 356 15.54 -3.29 -4.63
N LEU A 357 16.56 -3.37 -3.78
CA LEU A 357 17.86 -2.75 -4.06
C LEU A 357 18.54 -3.39 -5.29
N ALA A 358 18.44 -4.71 -5.44
CA ALA A 358 18.94 -5.41 -6.61
C ALA A 358 18.20 -4.99 -7.89
N ALA A 359 16.89 -4.80 -7.83
CA ALA A 359 16.08 -4.28 -8.93
C ALA A 359 16.46 -2.82 -9.28
N VAL A 360 16.65 -1.95 -8.29
CA VAL A 360 17.15 -0.57 -8.51
C VAL A 360 18.49 -0.60 -9.25
N ARG A 361 19.45 -1.38 -8.75
CA ARG A 361 20.77 -1.50 -9.39
C ARG A 361 20.63 -2.02 -10.82
N HIS A 362 19.84 -3.06 -11.03
CA HIS A 362 19.58 -3.62 -12.35
C HIS A 362 19.00 -2.59 -13.32
N ASN A 363 18.07 -1.76 -12.86
CA ASN A 363 17.43 -0.74 -13.69
C ASN A 363 18.40 0.41 -14.00
N LEU A 364 19.22 0.84 -13.03
CA LEU A 364 20.27 1.83 -13.24
C LEU A 364 21.33 1.36 -14.24
N ASP A 365 21.76 0.10 -14.16
CA ASP A 365 22.74 -0.50 -15.08
C ASP A 365 22.21 -0.60 -16.52
N ARG A 366 20.89 -0.55 -16.70
CA ARG A 366 20.21 -0.64 -17.99
C ARG A 366 19.77 0.71 -18.55
N LEU A 367 20.00 1.81 -17.82
CA LEU A 367 19.75 3.13 -18.35
C LEU A 367 20.57 3.29 -19.64
N PRO A 368 19.94 3.56 -20.79
CA PRO A 368 20.64 3.68 -22.05
C PRO A 368 21.72 4.76 -21.90
N ALA A 369 22.94 4.42 -22.29
CA ALA A 369 24.09 5.29 -22.06
C ALA A 369 23.97 6.59 -22.85
N GLU A 370 23.47 6.57 -24.09
CA GLU A 370 23.26 7.77 -24.90
C GLU A 370 22.12 7.55 -25.91
N ASP A 371 21.51 8.68 -26.30
CA ASP A 371 20.38 8.92 -27.19
C ASP A 371 18.96 8.90 -26.57
N GLU A 372 18.38 10.10 -26.54
CA GLU A 372 16.96 10.34 -26.31
C GLU A 372 16.17 9.58 -27.39
N PRO A 373 15.22 8.70 -27.02
CA PRO A 373 14.50 7.90 -28.00
C PRO A 373 13.76 8.81 -28.98
N ASP A 374 13.78 8.47 -30.28
CA ASP A 374 12.91 9.12 -31.25
C ASP A 374 11.46 8.71 -30.96
N LEU A 375 10.75 9.58 -30.24
CA LEU A 375 9.36 9.39 -29.84
C LEU A 375 8.38 9.64 -31.00
N GLY A 376 8.87 10.05 -32.18
CA GLY A 376 8.03 10.46 -33.29
C GLY A 376 7.34 11.81 -33.04
N PRO A 377 6.32 12.15 -33.86
CA PRO A 377 5.57 13.39 -33.69
C PRO A 377 4.71 13.35 -32.42
N ASP A 378 4.65 14.47 -31.71
CA ASP A 378 3.75 14.65 -30.58
C ASP A 378 2.29 14.36 -31.01
N PRO A 379 1.61 13.39 -30.36
CA PRO A 379 0.22 13.07 -30.68
C PRO A 379 -0.79 14.09 -30.13
N LEU A 380 -0.41 14.94 -29.18
CA LEU A 380 -1.32 15.86 -28.49
C LEU A 380 -2.01 16.86 -29.43
N PRO A 381 -1.35 17.48 -30.43
CA PRO A 381 -2.03 18.38 -31.38
C PRO A 381 -3.15 17.67 -32.15
N ALA A 382 -2.89 16.48 -32.69
CA ALA A 382 -3.89 15.72 -33.44
C ALA A 382 -5.08 15.30 -32.54
N ARG A 383 -4.79 14.97 -31.29
CA ARG A 383 -5.82 14.66 -30.28
C ARG A 383 -6.65 15.88 -29.91
N ALA A 384 -6.03 17.04 -29.72
CA ALA A 384 -6.72 18.30 -29.44
C ALA A 384 -7.66 18.69 -30.59
N ASP A 385 -7.20 18.57 -31.84
CA ASP A 385 -8.03 18.81 -33.02
C ASP A 385 -9.23 17.86 -33.06
N ALA A 386 -9.03 16.55 -32.86
CA ALA A 386 -10.12 15.58 -32.84
C ALA A 386 -11.13 15.88 -31.72
N LEU A 387 -10.66 16.21 -30.52
CA LEU A 387 -11.52 16.55 -29.39
C LEU A 387 -12.31 17.84 -29.65
N SER A 388 -11.72 18.83 -30.31
CA SER A 388 -12.41 20.06 -30.68
C SER A 388 -13.60 19.82 -31.61
N VAL A 389 -13.47 18.86 -32.55
CA VAL A 389 -14.56 18.46 -33.44
C VAL A 389 -15.68 17.78 -32.65
N LEU A 390 -15.34 16.80 -31.80
CA LEU A 390 -16.32 16.07 -30.98
C LEU A 390 -17.07 17.00 -30.02
N ARG A 391 -16.35 17.94 -29.37
CA ARG A 391 -16.97 18.96 -28.51
C ARG A 391 -17.96 19.82 -29.27
N ARG A 392 -17.57 20.30 -30.45
CA ARG A 392 -18.45 21.10 -31.30
C ARG A 392 -19.70 20.33 -31.71
N GLU A 393 -19.57 19.05 -32.04
CA GLU A 393 -20.74 18.20 -32.35
C GLU A 393 -21.64 18.04 -31.13
N GLN A 394 -21.08 17.76 -29.96
CA GLN A 394 -21.83 17.64 -28.71
C GLN A 394 -22.56 18.95 -28.36
N GLU A 395 -21.89 20.10 -28.51
CA GLU A 395 -22.50 21.42 -28.34
C GLU A 395 -23.67 21.62 -29.32
N VAL A 396 -23.49 21.33 -30.61
CA VAL A 396 -24.55 21.50 -31.62
C VAL A 396 -25.76 20.60 -31.32
N LEU A 397 -25.51 19.37 -30.87
CA LEU A 397 -26.56 18.39 -30.55
C LEU A 397 -27.40 18.82 -29.34
N HIS A 398 -26.76 19.35 -28.30
CA HIS A 398 -27.41 19.63 -27.01
C HIS A 398 -27.76 21.11 -26.79
N GLN A 399 -27.23 22.02 -27.60
CA GLN A 399 -27.60 23.44 -27.54
C GLN A 399 -29.09 23.59 -27.86
N GLU A 400 -29.79 24.40 -27.06
CA GLU A 400 -31.15 24.80 -27.35
C GLU A 400 -31.19 25.81 -28.50
N HIS A 401 -31.98 25.51 -29.52
CA HIS A 401 -32.14 26.36 -30.70
C HIS A 401 -33.38 27.22 -30.57
N GLY A 402 -33.18 28.53 -30.50
CA GLY A 402 -34.28 29.51 -30.55
C GLY A 402 -34.92 29.58 -31.96
N PRO A 403 -36.22 29.88 -32.06
CA PRO A 403 -37.15 30.24 -30.98
C PRO A 403 -37.78 29.04 -30.22
N TRP A 404 -37.51 27.81 -30.64
CA TRP A 404 -38.26 26.63 -30.17
C TRP A 404 -37.84 26.12 -28.80
N GLY A 405 -36.65 26.50 -28.31
CA GLY A 405 -36.14 26.04 -27.01
C GLY A 405 -35.87 24.52 -26.98
N LEU A 406 -35.71 23.90 -28.15
CA LEU A 406 -35.42 22.48 -28.30
C LEU A 406 -34.00 22.27 -28.79
N SER A 407 -33.39 21.19 -28.32
CA SER A 407 -32.10 20.71 -28.83
C SER A 407 -32.31 19.73 -29.99
N LEU A 408 -31.27 19.50 -30.80
CA LEU A 408 -31.32 18.47 -31.83
C LEU A 408 -31.49 17.08 -31.20
N ALA A 409 -30.77 16.81 -30.10
CA ALA A 409 -30.85 15.56 -29.36
C ALA A 409 -32.28 15.27 -28.87
N SER A 410 -32.93 16.24 -28.22
CA SER A 410 -34.33 16.07 -27.79
C SER A 410 -35.28 15.87 -28.96
N THR A 411 -35.05 16.56 -30.08
CA THR A 411 -35.86 16.39 -31.29
C THR A 411 -35.70 14.99 -31.89
N GLU A 412 -34.49 14.44 -31.91
CA GLU A 412 -34.22 13.07 -32.38
C GLU A 412 -34.87 12.03 -31.46
N ASP A 413 -34.79 12.21 -30.14
CA ASP A 413 -35.47 11.36 -29.16
C ASP A 413 -36.99 11.39 -29.35
N ASP A 414 -37.58 12.58 -29.50
CA ASP A 414 -39.01 12.76 -29.72
C ASP A 414 -39.48 12.11 -31.04
N LEU A 415 -38.73 12.31 -32.13
CA LEU A 415 -39.04 11.68 -33.42
C LEU A 415 -38.94 10.16 -33.36
N SER A 416 -37.93 9.62 -32.68
CA SER A 416 -37.78 8.19 -32.45
C SER A 416 -38.95 7.63 -31.64
N ALA A 417 -39.35 8.31 -30.56
CA ALA A 417 -40.50 7.94 -29.76
C ALA A 417 -41.79 7.91 -30.60
N LEU A 418 -42.05 8.95 -31.39
CA LEU A 418 -43.21 9.04 -32.28
C LEU A 418 -43.21 7.94 -33.36
N ALA A 419 -42.04 7.57 -33.88
CA ALA A 419 -41.90 6.49 -34.87
C ALA A 419 -42.24 5.11 -34.29
N THR A 420 -42.12 4.92 -32.97
CA THR A 420 -42.45 3.66 -32.28
C THR A 420 -43.90 3.56 -31.81
N ALA A 421 -44.72 4.60 -32.00
CA ALA A 421 -46.14 4.56 -31.65
C ALA A 421 -46.91 3.50 -32.46
N GLU A 422 -48.00 2.96 -31.91
CA GLU A 422 -48.88 1.99 -32.61
C GLU A 422 -49.42 2.57 -33.93
N HIS A 423 -49.65 3.88 -33.96
CA HIS A 423 -50.06 4.64 -35.13
C HIS A 423 -49.14 5.87 -35.29
N PRO A 424 -47.97 5.74 -35.94
CA PRO A 424 -47.04 6.85 -36.07
C PRO A 424 -47.66 8.04 -36.81
N PRO A 425 -47.52 9.27 -36.28
CA PRO A 425 -48.06 10.45 -36.95
C PRO A 425 -47.33 10.68 -38.28
N ALA A 426 -48.11 10.87 -39.34
CA ALA A 426 -47.58 11.15 -40.68
C ALA A 426 -48.18 12.46 -41.20
N SER A 427 -47.32 13.43 -41.49
CA SER A 427 -47.72 14.68 -42.16
C SER A 427 -47.15 14.74 -43.57
N ARG A 428 -47.99 15.12 -44.53
CA ARG A 428 -47.55 15.50 -45.89
C ARG A 428 -47.33 17.00 -46.04
N VAL A 429 -47.67 17.77 -45.01
CA VAL A 429 -47.57 19.22 -45.00
C VAL A 429 -46.13 19.59 -44.69
N ARG A 430 -45.47 20.25 -45.64
CA ARG A 430 -44.18 20.90 -45.40
C ARG A 430 -44.41 22.36 -45.05
N LEU A 431 -44.19 22.70 -43.79
CA LEU A 431 -44.21 24.08 -43.33
C LEU A 431 -42.88 24.75 -43.73
N PRO A 432 -42.92 25.92 -44.39
CA PRO A 432 -41.71 26.68 -44.68
C PRO A 432 -41.13 27.29 -43.38
N LEU A 433 -39.84 27.59 -43.38
CA LEU A 433 -39.08 27.96 -42.18
C LEU A 433 -39.62 29.24 -41.50
N ASP A 434 -40.11 30.18 -42.29
CA ASP A 434 -40.75 31.40 -41.84
C ASP A 434 -42.03 31.12 -41.03
N VAL A 435 -42.83 30.14 -41.44
CA VAL A 435 -44.03 29.69 -40.70
C VAL A 435 -43.63 28.90 -39.44
N LEU A 436 -42.62 28.03 -39.53
CA LEU A 436 -42.13 27.29 -38.36
C LEU A 436 -41.60 28.21 -37.25
N ARG A 437 -41.04 29.37 -37.61
CA ARG A 437 -40.53 30.36 -36.65
C ARG A 437 -41.62 31.13 -35.92
N THR A 438 -42.84 31.20 -36.45
CA THR A 438 -43.96 31.87 -35.77
C THR A 438 -44.68 30.93 -34.81
N LEU A 439 -44.62 29.61 -35.05
CA LEU A 439 -45.25 28.60 -34.21
C LEU A 439 -44.64 28.57 -32.81
N THR A 440 -45.33 29.21 -31.88
CA THR A 440 -45.09 29.11 -30.44
C THR A 440 -45.91 27.99 -29.84
N GLU A 441 -45.56 27.57 -28.63
CA GLU A 441 -46.31 26.54 -27.88
C GLU A 441 -47.79 26.93 -27.68
N GLU A 442 -48.07 28.23 -27.50
CA GLU A 442 -49.43 28.79 -27.42
C GLU A 442 -50.21 28.65 -28.74
N GLU A 443 -49.58 28.91 -29.89
CA GLU A 443 -50.21 28.77 -31.21
C GLU A 443 -50.46 27.30 -31.58
N LEU A 444 -49.53 26.40 -31.23
CA LEU A 444 -49.68 24.97 -31.42
C LEU A 444 -50.84 24.41 -30.58
N SER A 445 -50.91 24.79 -29.30
CA SER A 445 -51.99 24.35 -28.40
C SER A 445 -53.38 24.79 -28.92
N ALA A 446 -53.49 26.00 -29.47
CA ALA A 446 -54.73 26.54 -30.02
C ALA A 446 -55.24 25.79 -31.27
N VAL A 447 -54.34 25.13 -32.02
CA VAL A 447 -54.68 24.33 -33.21
C VAL A 447 -55.02 22.88 -32.83
N THR A 448 -54.46 22.34 -31.75
CA THR A 448 -54.79 20.98 -31.25
C THR A 448 -56.13 20.90 -30.53
N ASP A 449 -56.63 22.00 -29.96
CA ASP A 449 -57.92 22.07 -29.26
C ASP A 449 -59.12 22.44 -30.18
N ALA A 450 -58.86 22.73 -31.46
CA ALA A 450 -59.85 23.07 -32.49
C ALA A 450 -60.21 21.87 -33.36
#